data_AF-A0A2U1KKX6-F1
#
_entry.id   AF-A0A2U1KKX6-F1
#
_cell.length_a   1.000
_cell.length_b   1.000
_cell.length_c   1.000
_cell.angle_alpha   90.00
_cell.angle_beta   90.00
_cell.angle_gamma   90.00
#
_symmetry.space_group_name_H-M   'P 1'
#
loop_
_entity.id
_entity.type
_entity.pdbx_description
1 polymer ?
#
loop_
_entity_poly.entity_id
_entity_poly.type
_entity_poly.pdbx_seq_one_letter_code
_entity_poly.pdbx_strand_id
1 'polypeptide(L)'
;MSGSEGSSGHSTAGEPPPPQQPIKKKDKTKVSRTSLILWHSHQNDPTAVKKLLDEDESLVNARDYDNRTPLHVASLHGWIDVAKVLIESGADVNALDRWKNTPLADAEGARKHNMIELLKSYGGLSYGQNGSHFEPRPVPPPLPNKCDWEIDPSELDFTNSHLIGKGSFGEIVRACWRGTPVAVKRILPSLSDDKLVIQDFRHEVNLLVKLRHPNIVQFLGAVTEKKPLMLITEYLRGGDLHQCLKEKGALSPATAVNFALDIARGMAYLHNEPNVIVHRDLKPRNVLLVNTNADHLKVGDFGLSKLVRVQNSHDIYKMTGETGSCMVYTLRLFTYNFYVLYKSSTSHLI
;
A
#
# COMPACT_ATOMS: atom_id res chain seq x y z
N MET A 1 57.93 32.63 -58.20
CA MET A 1 58.10 34.08 -57.97
C MET A 1 57.49 34.40 -56.61
N SER A 2 58.30 34.97 -55.71
CA SER A 2 57.96 35.82 -54.54
C SER A 2 56.90 35.31 -53.56
N GLY A 3 57.07 35.18 -52.24
CA GLY A 3 58.06 35.60 -51.23
C GLY A 3 57.36 35.27 -49.88
N SER A 4 58.01 34.65 -48.88
CA SER A 4 58.70 35.32 -47.74
C SER A 4 57.79 36.38 -47.09
N GLU A 5 57.31 36.26 -45.85
CA GLU A 5 57.96 36.15 -44.53
C GLU A 5 56.92 35.58 -43.51
N GLY A 6 57.20 35.02 -42.33
CA GLY A 6 58.40 34.90 -41.50
C GLY A 6 57.96 34.89 -40.02
N SER A 7 58.37 33.86 -39.27
CA SER A 7 58.54 33.78 -37.79
C SER A 7 57.27 33.93 -36.90
N SER A 8 57.07 33.21 -35.79
CA SER A 8 57.97 32.51 -34.86
C SER A 8 57.20 31.45 -34.06
N GLY A 9 57.83 30.32 -33.70
CA GLY A 9 57.26 29.41 -32.70
C GLY A 9 57.94 28.04 -32.65
N HIS A 10 58.99 27.95 -31.83
CA HIS A 10 59.85 26.81 -31.53
C HIS A 10 59.25 25.39 -31.57
N SER A 11 60.01 24.52 -32.22
CA SER A 11 59.96 23.05 -32.13
C SER A 11 60.42 22.54 -30.76
N THR A 12 59.64 21.64 -30.14
CA THR A 12 60.18 20.59 -29.27
C THR A 12 59.30 19.35 -29.37
N ALA A 13 59.94 18.23 -29.68
CA ALA A 13 59.36 16.89 -29.73
C ALA A 13 58.64 16.56 -28.42
N GLY A 14 57.45 15.96 -28.54
CA GLY A 14 56.59 15.59 -27.41
C GLY A 14 57.32 14.70 -26.41
N GLU A 15 57.47 15.21 -25.19
CA GLU A 15 57.87 14.46 -24.01
C GLU A 15 56.89 13.32 -23.73
N PRO A 16 57.37 12.20 -23.16
CA PRO A 16 56.50 11.12 -22.70
C PRO A 16 55.58 11.62 -21.58
N PRO A 17 54.34 11.10 -21.48
CA PRO A 17 53.39 11.54 -20.47
C PRO A 17 53.92 11.26 -19.06
N PRO A 18 53.63 12.13 -18.07
CA PRO A 18 54.12 11.99 -16.71
C PRO A 18 53.56 10.71 -16.06
N PRO A 19 54.27 10.14 -15.06
CA PRO A 19 53.86 8.89 -14.42
C PRO A 19 52.48 9.05 -13.78
N GLN A 20 51.52 8.27 -14.26
CA GLN A 20 50.21 8.15 -13.62
C GLN A 20 50.40 7.58 -12.22
N GLN A 21 50.10 8.39 -11.21
CA GLN A 21 50.05 7.96 -9.82
C GLN A 21 49.07 6.78 -9.66
N PRO A 22 49.40 5.73 -8.89
CA PRO A 22 48.58 4.53 -8.78
C PRO A 22 47.42 4.76 -7.80
N ILE A 23 46.37 5.46 -8.24
CA ILE A 23 45.12 5.62 -7.50
C ILE A 23 44.01 4.93 -8.29
N LYS A 24 43.96 3.59 -8.26
CA LYS A 24 42.79 2.79 -8.74
C LYS A 24 42.82 1.27 -8.46
N LYS A 25 43.63 0.80 -7.49
CA LYS A 25 43.62 -0.62 -7.05
C LYS A 25 43.11 -0.86 -5.62
N LYS A 26 43.07 0.17 -4.75
CA LYS A 26 42.64 0.00 -3.35
C LYS A 26 41.13 -0.16 -3.15
N ASP A 27 40.30 0.42 -4.03
CA ASP A 27 38.84 0.46 -3.79
C ASP A 27 38.10 -0.84 -4.11
N LYS A 28 38.53 -1.60 -5.13
CA LYS A 28 37.86 -2.85 -5.52
C LYS A 28 38.07 -3.98 -4.51
N THR A 29 39.23 -4.05 -3.85
CA THR A 29 39.51 -5.04 -2.79
C THR A 29 38.79 -4.72 -1.48
N LYS A 30 38.53 -3.44 -1.20
CA LYS A 30 37.86 -3.01 0.03
C LYS A 30 36.39 -3.42 0.06
N VAL A 31 35.69 -3.31 -1.08
CA VAL A 31 34.30 -3.79 -1.24
C VAL A 31 34.18 -5.29 -0.94
N SER A 32 35.19 -6.10 -1.27
CA SER A 32 35.20 -7.54 -0.94
C SER A 32 35.37 -7.82 0.56
N ARG A 33 36.22 -7.06 1.27
CA ARG A 33 36.50 -7.29 2.70
C ARG A 33 35.38 -6.74 3.60
N THR A 34 34.77 -5.62 3.22
CA THR A 34 33.57 -5.09 3.88
C THR A 34 32.42 -6.10 3.84
N SER A 35 32.13 -6.68 2.67
CA SER A 35 31.12 -7.73 2.58
C SER A 35 31.46 -8.96 3.41
N LEU A 36 32.75 -9.32 3.49
CA LEU A 36 33.21 -10.48 4.24
C LEU A 36 33.01 -10.33 5.75
N ILE A 37 33.39 -9.20 6.34
CA ILE A 37 33.18 -8.97 7.79
C ILE A 37 31.69 -8.94 8.14
N LEU A 38 30.85 -8.29 7.32
CA LEU A 38 29.40 -8.27 7.51
C LEU A 38 28.79 -9.68 7.41
N TRP A 39 29.29 -10.50 6.48
CA TRP A 39 28.86 -11.89 6.35
C TRP A 39 29.22 -12.73 7.58
N HIS A 40 30.44 -12.64 8.09
CA HIS A 40 30.81 -13.35 9.33
C HIS A 40 30.06 -12.84 10.56
N SER A 41 29.78 -11.54 10.63
CA SER A 41 28.90 -10.98 11.68
C SER A 41 27.47 -11.52 11.59
N HIS A 42 26.98 -11.80 10.39
CA HIS A 42 25.69 -12.44 10.17
C HIS A 42 25.68 -13.95 10.47
N GLN A 43 26.81 -14.65 10.36
CA GLN A 43 26.91 -16.09 10.61
C GLN A 43 27.22 -16.45 12.08
N ASN A 44 27.33 -15.46 12.98
CA ASN A 44 27.77 -15.65 14.36
C ASN A 44 29.19 -16.23 14.50
N ASP A 45 30.14 -15.78 13.69
CA ASP A 45 31.54 -16.24 13.76
C ASP A 45 32.46 -15.17 14.39
N PRO A 46 32.54 -15.10 15.73
CA PRO A 46 33.39 -14.10 16.40
C PRO A 46 34.87 -14.33 16.12
N THR A 47 35.29 -15.56 15.82
CA THR A 47 36.70 -15.88 15.55
C THR A 47 37.16 -15.34 14.21
N ALA A 48 36.34 -15.49 13.16
CA ALA A 48 36.63 -14.92 11.86
C ALA A 48 36.52 -13.41 11.86
N VAL A 49 35.52 -12.83 12.57
CA VAL A 49 35.41 -11.38 12.74
C VAL A 49 36.67 -10.82 13.40
N LYS A 50 37.12 -11.42 14.52
CA LYS A 50 38.34 -10.99 15.21
C LYS A 50 39.57 -11.07 14.32
N LYS A 51 39.76 -12.19 13.62
CA LYS A 51 40.89 -12.36 12.68
C LYS A 51 40.89 -11.28 11.58
N LEU A 52 39.72 -10.94 11.04
CA LEU A 52 39.61 -9.90 10.01
C LEU A 52 39.94 -8.51 10.54
N LEU A 53 39.60 -8.22 11.81
CA LEU A 53 39.92 -6.97 12.48
C LEU A 53 41.40 -6.87 12.85
N ASP A 54 42.02 -7.98 13.25
CA ASP A 54 43.47 -8.05 13.50
C ASP A 54 44.27 -7.80 12.20
N GLU A 55 43.72 -8.21 11.04
CA GLU A 55 44.32 -7.94 9.72
C GLU A 55 44.06 -6.52 9.20
N ASP A 56 42.86 -5.96 9.46
CA ASP A 56 42.45 -4.62 9.01
C ASP A 56 41.43 -4.01 9.98
N GLU A 57 41.93 -3.20 10.92
CA GLU A 57 41.15 -2.52 11.94
C GLU A 57 40.09 -1.57 11.34
N SER A 58 40.31 -1.07 10.11
CA SER A 58 39.35 -0.17 9.45
C SER A 58 38.01 -0.83 9.11
N LEU A 59 37.94 -2.17 9.20
CA LEU A 59 36.73 -2.94 8.92
C LEU A 59 35.68 -2.85 10.04
N VAL A 60 36.06 -2.45 11.26
CA VAL A 60 35.15 -2.43 12.42
C VAL A 60 33.92 -1.54 12.19
N ASN A 61 34.11 -0.43 11.47
CA ASN A 61 33.07 0.53 11.10
C ASN A 61 32.77 0.52 9.59
N ALA A 62 33.09 -0.58 8.90
CA ALA A 62 32.76 -0.73 7.49
C ALA A 62 31.24 -0.68 7.28
N ARG A 63 30.79 -0.17 6.13
CA ARG A 63 29.38 0.07 5.85
C ARG A 63 28.93 -0.63 4.57
N ASP A 64 27.78 -1.28 4.61
CA ASP A 64 27.13 -1.84 3.42
C ASP A 64 26.39 -0.76 2.61
N TYR A 65 25.65 -1.18 1.58
CA TYR A 65 24.86 -0.27 0.73
C TYR A 65 23.76 0.48 1.50
N ASP A 66 23.31 -0.04 2.65
CA ASP A 66 22.34 0.56 3.56
C ASP A 66 23.01 1.31 4.72
N ASN A 67 24.32 1.59 4.63
CA ASN A 67 25.12 2.20 5.68
C ASN A 67 25.18 1.40 7.00
N ARG A 68 24.82 0.12 6.99
CA ARG A 68 24.86 -0.71 8.19
C ARG A 68 26.29 -1.15 8.48
N THR A 69 26.66 -1.10 9.76
CA THR A 69 27.95 -1.59 10.26
C THR A 69 27.86 -3.06 10.68
N PRO A 70 29.00 -3.77 10.84
CA PRO A 70 29.03 -5.09 11.47
C PRO A 70 28.26 -5.16 12.79
N LEU A 71 28.30 -4.08 13.58
CA LEU A 71 27.57 -3.99 14.84
C LEU A 71 26.06 -3.92 14.66
N HIS A 72 25.53 -3.26 13.62
CA HIS A 72 24.09 -3.33 13.29
C HIS A 72 23.66 -4.76 12.99
N VAL A 73 24.43 -5.45 12.15
CA VAL A 73 24.17 -6.86 11.80
C VAL A 73 24.21 -7.74 13.05
N ALA A 74 25.27 -7.60 13.87
CA ALA A 74 25.43 -8.28 15.15
C ALA A 74 24.18 -8.10 16.05
N SER A 75 23.72 -6.85 16.13
CA SER A 75 22.65 -6.41 17.03
C SER A 75 21.26 -6.88 16.61
N LEU A 76 20.96 -6.83 15.30
CA LEU A 76 19.68 -7.25 14.74
C LEU A 76 19.32 -8.69 15.08
N HIS A 77 20.28 -9.62 15.04
CA HIS A 77 20.00 -11.02 15.36
C HIS A 77 20.36 -11.41 16.79
N GLY A 78 21.11 -10.57 17.51
CA GLY A 78 21.44 -10.75 18.92
C GLY A 78 22.71 -11.57 19.16
N TRP A 79 23.71 -11.48 18.28
CA TRP A 79 24.98 -12.20 18.42
C TRP A 79 25.92 -11.50 19.41
N ILE A 80 25.76 -11.84 20.69
CA ILE A 80 26.45 -11.20 21.82
C ILE A 80 27.97 -11.28 21.69
N ASP A 81 28.51 -12.45 21.34
CA ASP A 81 29.96 -12.65 21.30
C ASP A 81 30.61 -11.87 20.15
N VAL A 82 29.95 -11.82 19.00
CA VAL A 82 30.37 -10.98 17.87
C VAL A 82 30.30 -9.50 18.25
N ALA A 83 29.21 -9.05 18.89
CA ALA A 83 29.07 -7.66 19.32
C ALA A 83 30.15 -7.24 20.33
N LYS A 84 30.49 -8.11 21.29
CA LYS A 84 31.59 -7.87 22.24
C LYS A 84 32.92 -7.68 21.51
N VAL A 85 33.27 -8.59 20.60
CA VAL A 85 34.50 -8.47 19.79
C VAL A 85 34.54 -7.15 19.01
N LEU A 86 33.42 -6.76 18.39
CA LEU A 86 33.32 -5.52 17.63
C LEU A 86 33.49 -4.28 18.53
N ILE A 87 32.82 -4.25 19.68
CA ILE A 87 32.89 -3.13 20.64
C ILE A 87 34.29 -3.01 21.24
N GLU A 88 34.90 -4.13 21.65
CA GLU A 88 36.28 -4.18 22.16
C GLU A 88 37.29 -3.71 21.10
N SER A 89 36.98 -3.91 19.82
CA SER A 89 37.79 -3.45 18.68
C SER A 89 37.46 -2.02 18.21
N GLY A 90 36.69 -1.25 18.99
CA GLY A 90 36.41 0.16 18.69
C GLY A 90 35.24 0.42 17.73
N ALA A 91 34.26 -0.49 17.64
CA ALA A 91 33.03 -0.23 16.90
C ALA A 91 32.28 0.98 17.46
N ASP A 92 31.80 1.86 16.58
CA ASP A 92 30.92 2.95 16.95
C ASP A 92 29.54 2.40 17.34
N VAL A 93 29.28 2.34 18.65
CA VAL A 93 28.03 1.85 19.25
C VAL A 93 26.81 2.68 18.84
N ASN A 94 27.04 3.91 18.38
CA ASN A 94 26.00 4.86 17.97
C ASN A 94 26.03 5.18 16.46
N ALA A 95 26.68 4.32 15.66
CA ALA A 95 26.68 4.46 14.21
C ALA A 95 25.23 4.49 13.69
N LEU A 96 24.98 5.29 12.65
CA LEU A 96 23.66 5.40 12.04
C LEU A 96 23.63 4.73 10.67
N ASP A 97 22.61 3.91 10.45
CA ASP A 97 22.31 3.34 9.13
C ASP A 97 21.58 4.35 8.20
N ARG A 98 21.16 3.88 7.02
CA ARG A 98 20.40 4.67 6.04
C ARG A 98 19.07 5.19 6.59
N TRP A 99 18.47 4.49 7.55
CA TRP A 99 17.20 4.84 8.19
C TRP A 99 17.37 5.57 9.52
N LYS A 100 18.59 5.99 9.87
CA LYS A 100 18.92 6.66 11.13
C LYS A 100 18.75 5.77 12.36
N ASN A 101 18.75 4.46 12.20
CA ASN A 101 18.76 3.53 13.32
C ASN A 101 20.18 3.37 13.85
N THR A 102 20.29 3.18 15.16
CA THR A 102 21.49 2.70 15.83
C THR A 102 21.47 1.18 15.95
N PRO A 103 22.62 0.53 16.22
CA PRO A 103 22.64 -0.89 16.56
C PRO A 103 21.69 -1.23 17.73
N LEU A 104 21.55 -0.32 18.70
CA LEU A 104 20.60 -0.49 19.81
C LEU A 104 19.14 -0.48 19.33
N ALA A 105 18.77 0.42 18.42
CA ALA A 105 17.44 0.46 17.83
C ALA A 105 17.11 -0.83 17.06
N ASP A 106 18.07 -1.40 16.32
CA ASP A 106 17.90 -2.71 15.65
C ASP A 106 17.68 -3.85 16.66
N ALA A 107 18.43 -3.86 17.77
CA ALA A 107 18.25 -4.84 18.84
C ALA A 107 16.88 -4.70 19.55
N GLU A 108 16.41 -3.47 19.76
CA GLU A 108 15.09 -3.16 20.33
C GLU A 108 13.96 -3.63 19.39
N GLY A 109 14.04 -3.30 18.10
CA GLY A 109 13.08 -3.73 17.09
C GLY A 109 13.00 -5.25 16.93
N ALA A 110 14.15 -5.94 17.01
CA ALA A 110 14.22 -7.40 16.98
C ALA A 110 14.00 -8.08 18.34
N ARG A 111 13.70 -7.31 19.40
CA ARG A 111 13.42 -7.78 20.78
C ARG A 111 14.54 -8.65 21.38
N LYS A 112 15.80 -8.26 21.16
CA LYS A 112 17.00 -8.98 21.62
C LYS A 112 17.45 -8.48 23.00
N HIS A 113 16.74 -8.86 24.05
CA HIS A 113 16.95 -8.39 25.42
C HIS A 113 18.42 -8.36 25.89
N ASN A 114 19.15 -9.48 25.76
CA ASN A 114 20.56 -9.55 26.18
C ASN A 114 21.47 -8.60 25.38
N MET A 115 21.14 -8.33 24.12
CA MET A 115 21.88 -7.41 23.26
C MET A 115 21.59 -5.95 23.63
N ILE A 116 20.33 -5.65 23.95
CA ILE A 116 19.90 -4.33 24.45
C ILE A 116 20.67 -3.98 25.72
N GLU A 117 20.76 -4.92 26.67
CA GLU A 117 21.53 -4.72 27.91
C GLU A 117 23.02 -4.50 27.64
N LEU A 118 23.61 -5.30 26.75
CA LEU A 118 25.01 -5.14 26.34
C LEU A 118 25.25 -3.76 25.73
N LEU A 119 24.50 -3.36 24.71
CA LEU A 119 24.70 -2.08 24.03
C LEU A 119 24.49 -0.89 24.97
N LYS A 120 23.52 -0.98 25.89
CA LYS A 120 23.31 0.05 26.93
C LYS A 120 24.49 0.17 27.89
N SER A 121 25.12 -0.93 28.29
CA SER A 121 26.28 -0.89 29.19
C SER A 121 27.51 -0.24 28.55
N TYR A 122 27.60 -0.24 27.22
CA TYR A 122 28.63 0.45 26.44
C TYR A 122 28.19 1.83 25.90
N GLY A 123 27.13 2.42 26.45
CA GLY A 123 26.70 3.79 26.10
C GLY A 123 25.94 3.91 24.78
N GLY A 124 25.33 2.82 24.31
CA GLY A 124 24.43 2.83 23.15
C GLY A 124 23.17 3.65 23.42
N LEU A 125 22.85 4.53 22.47
CA LEU A 125 21.68 5.40 22.49
C LEU A 125 20.62 4.87 21.53
N SER A 126 19.36 4.89 21.99
CA SER A 126 18.21 4.64 21.12
C SER A 126 17.84 5.96 20.46
N TYR A 127 18.32 6.19 19.23
CA TYR A 127 17.86 7.31 18.41
C TYR A 127 16.61 6.86 17.63
N GLY A 128 15.45 6.93 18.30
CA GLY A 128 14.19 6.38 17.77
C GLY A 128 13.04 7.38 17.67
N GLN A 129 13.25 8.69 17.80
CA GLN A 129 12.12 9.64 17.82
C GLN A 129 11.68 10.19 16.46
N ASN A 130 12.44 10.02 15.38
CA ASN A 130 12.04 10.52 14.06
C ASN A 130 12.26 9.49 12.93
N GLY A 131 11.34 8.53 12.83
CA GLY A 131 10.91 8.01 11.52
C GLY A 131 11.71 6.86 10.90
N SER A 132 11.75 5.71 11.56
CA SER A 132 11.89 4.42 10.89
C SER A 132 10.80 3.46 11.41
N HIS A 133 10.35 2.54 10.56
CA HIS A 133 9.15 1.74 10.74
C HIS A 133 9.16 0.88 12.03
N PHE A 134 7.98 0.73 12.67
CA PHE A 134 7.61 -0.23 13.74
C PHE A 134 7.48 0.25 15.20
N GLU A 135 7.27 1.53 15.48
CA GLU A 135 6.36 1.86 16.60
C GLU A 135 4.93 1.91 16.05
N PRO A 136 4.08 0.89 16.27
CA PRO A 136 2.65 1.13 16.19
C PRO A 136 2.40 2.23 17.22
N ARG A 137 2.12 3.46 16.77
CA ARG A 137 1.53 4.49 17.63
C ARG A 137 0.46 3.76 18.43
N PRO A 138 0.50 3.75 19.77
CA PRO A 138 -0.55 3.12 20.55
C PRO A 138 -1.84 3.78 20.10
N VAL A 139 -2.61 3.09 19.26
CA VAL A 139 -3.95 3.52 18.95
C VAL A 139 -4.65 3.29 20.28
N PRO A 140 -5.06 4.35 20.99
CA PRO A 140 -5.75 4.16 22.24
C PRO A 140 -6.89 3.15 21.98
N PRO A 141 -7.13 2.21 22.91
CA PRO A 141 -8.24 1.28 22.76
C PRO A 141 -9.49 2.10 22.42
N PRO A 142 -10.33 1.63 21.49
CA PRO A 142 -11.48 2.39 21.07
C PRO A 142 -12.25 2.85 22.30
N LEU A 143 -12.44 4.17 22.42
CA LEU A 143 -13.08 4.74 23.59
C LEU A 143 -14.47 4.08 23.70
N PRO A 144 -14.86 3.52 24.85
CA PRO A 144 -16.03 2.66 24.97
C PRO A 144 -17.38 3.33 24.60
N ASN A 145 -17.39 4.65 24.39
CA ASN A 145 -18.55 5.43 23.98
C ASN A 145 -18.39 6.15 22.62
N LYS A 146 -17.25 6.00 21.93
CA LYS A 146 -17.04 6.56 20.59
C LYS A 146 -17.19 5.43 19.58
N CYS A 147 -18.03 5.62 18.58
CA CYS A 147 -18.06 4.69 17.45
C CYS A 147 -16.65 4.60 16.84
N ASP A 148 -16.03 3.41 16.86
CA ASP A 148 -14.67 3.15 16.35
C ASP A 148 -14.45 3.63 14.90
N TRP A 149 -15.55 3.79 14.16
CA TRP A 149 -15.59 4.22 12.77
C TRP A 149 -15.71 5.73 12.56
N GLU A 150 -15.98 6.55 13.59
CA GLU A 150 -16.05 8.01 13.46
C GLU A 150 -14.63 8.60 13.43
N ILE A 151 -14.27 9.18 12.29
CA ILE A 151 -12.94 9.72 12.01
C ILE A 151 -12.92 11.23 12.27
N ASP A 152 -11.85 11.75 12.90
CA ASP A 152 -11.64 13.20 12.89
C ASP A 152 -11.13 13.64 11.51
N PRO A 153 -11.74 14.65 10.84
CA PRO A 153 -11.30 15.14 9.53
C PRO A 153 -9.81 15.48 9.44
N SER A 154 -9.18 15.89 10.55
CA SER A 154 -7.75 16.20 10.61
C SER A 154 -6.84 14.98 10.45
N GLU A 155 -7.36 13.77 10.62
CA GLU A 155 -6.63 12.52 10.37
C GLU A 155 -6.50 12.18 8.87
N LEU A 156 -7.29 12.85 8.03
CA LEU A 156 -7.28 12.63 6.58
C LEU A 156 -6.28 13.58 5.92
N ASP A 157 -5.29 13.00 5.25
CA ASP A 157 -4.31 13.72 4.45
C ASP A 157 -4.79 13.81 2.98
N PHE A 158 -5.03 15.05 2.55
CA PHE A 158 -5.45 15.39 1.19
C PHE A 158 -4.34 16.04 0.34
N THR A 159 -3.09 16.08 0.81
CA THR A 159 -1.98 16.77 0.14
C THR A 159 -1.74 16.26 -1.28
N ASN A 160 -1.82 14.95 -1.50
CA ASN A 160 -1.70 14.30 -2.81
C ASN A 160 -3.05 13.79 -3.34
N SER A 161 -4.13 14.46 -2.96
CA SER A 161 -5.49 14.05 -3.37
C SER A 161 -5.79 14.37 -4.82
N HIS A 162 -6.67 13.57 -5.43
CA HIS A 162 -7.25 13.87 -6.73
C HIS A 162 -8.69 13.38 -6.79
N LEU A 163 -9.48 14.06 -7.60
CA LEU A 163 -10.87 13.74 -7.86
C LEU A 163 -10.95 12.43 -8.67
N ILE A 164 -11.67 11.45 -8.13
CA ILE A 164 -11.97 10.18 -8.81
C ILE A 164 -13.27 10.32 -9.61
N GLY A 165 -14.29 10.96 -9.02
CA GLY A 165 -15.58 11.11 -9.67
C GLY A 165 -16.48 12.14 -8.99
N LYS A 166 -17.49 12.60 -9.72
CA LYS A 166 -18.56 13.46 -9.20
C LYS A 166 -19.90 12.79 -9.42
N GLY A 167 -20.69 12.72 -8.35
CA GLY A 167 -22.08 12.27 -8.37
C GLY A 167 -23.04 13.43 -8.11
N SER A 168 -24.34 13.12 -8.09
CA SER A 168 -25.40 14.11 -7.80
C SER A 168 -25.34 14.66 -6.37
N PHE A 169 -24.86 13.86 -5.41
CA PHE A 169 -24.88 14.20 -3.98
C PHE A 169 -23.51 14.60 -3.42
N GLY A 170 -22.44 14.41 -4.18
CA GLY A 170 -21.10 14.45 -3.64
C GLY A 170 -20.00 14.24 -4.66
N GLU A 171 -18.78 14.42 -4.19
CA GLU A 171 -17.56 14.10 -4.93
C GLU A 171 -16.80 12.97 -4.25
N ILE A 172 -16.15 12.13 -5.05
CA ILE A 172 -15.30 11.04 -4.59
C ILE A 172 -13.86 11.46 -4.86
N VAL A 173 -13.06 11.52 -3.81
CA VAL A 173 -11.67 11.98 -3.85
C VAL A 173 -10.77 10.90 -3.27
N ARG A 174 -9.61 10.66 -3.89
CA ARG A 174 -8.58 9.83 -3.29
C ARG A 174 -7.85 10.60 -2.19
N ALA A 175 -7.63 9.98 -1.03
CA ALA A 175 -6.87 10.57 0.07
C ALA A 175 -6.03 9.50 0.79
N CYS A 176 -5.33 9.92 1.85
CA CYS A 176 -4.62 9.01 2.76
C CYS A 176 -5.20 9.14 4.17
N TRP A 177 -5.44 8.01 4.83
CA TRP A 177 -5.80 7.95 6.24
C TRP A 177 -4.78 7.08 6.98
N ARG A 178 -4.00 7.67 7.89
CA ARG A 178 -2.93 6.99 8.64
C ARG A 178 -1.97 6.19 7.71
N GLY A 179 -1.64 6.76 6.55
CA GLY A 179 -0.80 6.11 5.53
C GLY A 179 -1.52 5.12 4.59
N THR A 180 -2.79 4.80 4.85
CA THR A 180 -3.60 3.92 3.99
C THR A 180 -4.30 4.74 2.90
N PRO A 181 -4.15 4.40 1.61
CA PRO A 181 -4.93 5.03 0.55
C PRO A 181 -6.43 4.73 0.70
N VAL A 182 -7.26 5.76 0.67
CA VAL A 182 -8.71 5.66 0.85
C VAL A 182 -9.47 6.43 -0.21
N ALA A 183 -10.70 5.99 -0.48
CA ALA A 183 -11.67 6.74 -1.25
C ALA A 183 -12.60 7.49 -0.29
N VAL A 184 -12.71 8.81 -0.47
CA VAL A 184 -13.51 9.68 0.39
C VAL A 184 -14.65 10.26 -0.43
N LYS A 185 -15.89 9.83 -0.13
CA LYS A 185 -17.12 10.39 -0.68
C LYS A 185 -17.56 11.55 0.21
N ARG A 186 -17.41 12.78 -0.29
CA ARG A 186 -17.73 14.03 0.41
C ARG A 186 -19.09 14.54 -0.05
N ILE A 187 -19.99 14.86 0.88
CA ILE A 187 -21.24 15.54 0.55
C ILE A 187 -20.94 17.00 0.18
N LEU A 188 -21.55 17.48 -0.90
CA LEU A 188 -21.36 18.86 -1.34
C LEU A 188 -21.85 19.87 -0.28
N PRO A 189 -21.14 21.00 -0.08
CA PRO A 189 -21.56 22.02 0.89
C PRO A 189 -23.00 22.49 0.69
N SER A 190 -23.43 22.65 -0.57
CA SER A 190 -24.81 23.05 -0.94
C SER A 190 -25.90 22.08 -0.51
N LEU A 191 -25.55 20.82 -0.28
CA LEU A 191 -26.46 19.74 0.14
C LEU A 191 -26.23 19.34 1.61
N SER A 192 -25.23 19.92 2.28
CA SER A 192 -24.79 19.50 3.60
C SER A 192 -25.74 19.86 4.75
N ASP A 193 -26.74 20.69 4.48
CA ASP A 193 -27.82 21.08 5.42
C ASP A 193 -29.17 20.44 5.09
N ASP A 194 -29.26 19.72 3.96
CA ASP A 194 -30.50 19.04 3.57
C ASP A 194 -30.71 17.81 4.48
N LYS A 195 -31.81 17.84 5.24
CA LYS A 195 -32.16 16.78 6.19
C LYS A 195 -32.28 15.41 5.53
N LEU A 196 -32.80 15.34 4.31
CA LEU A 196 -32.99 14.08 3.60
C LEU A 196 -31.64 13.50 3.17
N VAL A 197 -30.75 14.35 2.64
CA VAL A 197 -29.38 13.96 2.25
C VAL A 197 -28.57 13.48 3.47
N ILE A 198 -28.67 14.18 4.60
CA ILE A 198 -28.01 13.78 5.85
C ILE A 198 -28.57 12.44 6.36
N GLN A 199 -29.88 12.24 6.26
CA GLN A 199 -30.53 10.99 6.66
C GLN A 199 -30.07 9.82 5.78
N ASP A 200 -30.05 10.00 4.46
CA ASP A 200 -29.58 8.99 3.50
C ASP A 200 -28.11 8.66 3.73
N PHE A 201 -27.27 9.68 3.96
CA PHE A 201 -25.86 9.49 4.32
C PHE A 201 -25.69 8.67 5.60
N ARG A 202 -26.42 9.02 6.67
CA ARG A 202 -26.39 8.24 7.93
C ARG A 202 -26.93 6.83 7.74
N HIS A 203 -27.90 6.64 6.85
CA HIS A 203 -28.40 5.30 6.52
C HIS A 203 -27.32 4.47 5.82
N GLU A 204 -26.62 5.05 4.83
CA GLU A 204 -25.50 4.42 4.12
C GLU A 204 -24.39 4.00 5.10
N VAL A 205 -23.99 4.88 6.02
CA VAL A 205 -23.00 4.56 7.06
C VAL A 205 -23.47 3.39 7.94
N ASN A 206 -24.68 3.45 8.47
CA ASN A 206 -25.22 2.41 9.37
C ASN A 206 -25.33 1.03 8.69
N LEU A 207 -25.54 1.02 7.39
CA LEU A 207 -25.55 -0.19 6.59
C LEU A 207 -24.12 -0.72 6.42
N LEU A 208 -23.21 0.15 5.96
CA LEU A 208 -21.82 -0.19 5.65
C LEU A 208 -21.02 -0.68 6.87
N VAL A 209 -21.32 -0.18 8.07
CA VAL A 209 -20.72 -0.65 9.34
C VAL A 209 -20.91 -2.16 9.54
N LYS A 210 -22.00 -2.73 9.00
CA LYS A 210 -22.34 -4.15 9.16
C LYS A 210 -21.74 -5.05 8.08
N LEU A 211 -21.18 -4.47 7.02
CA LEU A 211 -20.72 -5.22 5.85
C LEU A 211 -19.21 -5.51 5.92
N ARG A 212 -18.87 -6.80 5.85
CA ARG A 212 -17.49 -7.29 5.74
C ARG A 212 -17.47 -8.53 4.86
N HIS A 213 -16.98 -8.37 3.63
CA HIS A 213 -16.92 -9.47 2.67
C HIS A 213 -15.86 -9.18 1.59
N PRO A 214 -15.09 -10.19 1.09
CA PRO A 214 -14.04 -9.99 0.09
C PRO A 214 -14.52 -9.39 -1.24
N ASN A 215 -15.79 -9.57 -1.61
CA ASN A 215 -16.38 -8.99 -2.82
C ASN A 215 -17.27 -7.76 -2.57
N ILE A 216 -17.20 -7.15 -1.37
CA ILE A 216 -17.86 -5.88 -1.04
C ILE A 216 -16.80 -4.86 -0.69
N VAL A 217 -16.96 -3.61 -1.14
CA VAL A 217 -16.04 -2.52 -0.80
C VAL A 217 -16.03 -2.31 0.72
N GLN A 218 -14.83 -2.38 1.30
CA GLN A 218 -14.61 -2.28 2.73
C GLN A 218 -14.83 -0.85 3.21
N PHE A 219 -15.76 -0.70 4.14
CA PHE A 219 -15.94 0.51 4.94
C PHE A 219 -14.84 0.64 5.98
N LEU A 220 -14.27 1.84 6.11
CA LEU A 220 -13.19 2.14 7.04
C LEU A 220 -13.62 3.14 8.12
N GLY A 221 -14.47 4.11 7.74
CA GLY A 221 -15.01 5.07 8.69
C GLY A 221 -15.86 6.15 8.02
N ALA A 222 -16.34 7.08 8.82
CA ALA A 222 -17.09 8.23 8.35
C ALA A 222 -16.81 9.47 9.22
N VAL A 223 -17.08 10.63 8.67
CA VAL A 223 -17.21 11.90 9.38
C VAL A 223 -18.69 12.26 9.36
N THR A 224 -19.35 12.13 10.50
CA THR A 224 -20.79 12.39 10.67
C THR A 224 -21.08 13.57 11.59
N GLU A 225 -20.12 13.94 12.45
CA GLU A 225 -20.27 15.01 13.44
C GLU A 225 -19.79 16.38 12.94
N LYS A 226 -18.78 16.40 12.07
CA LYS A 226 -18.16 17.61 11.53
C LYS A 226 -18.44 17.75 10.03
N LYS A 227 -18.47 18.99 9.53
CA LYS A 227 -18.55 19.26 8.08
C LYS A 227 -17.16 19.38 7.46
N PRO A 228 -17.00 18.99 6.17
CA PRO A 228 -18.00 18.32 5.33
C PRO A 228 -18.25 16.88 5.81
N LEU A 229 -19.47 16.36 5.59
CA LEU A 229 -19.79 14.96 5.87
C LEU A 229 -19.04 14.06 4.86
N MET A 230 -18.41 13.01 5.36
CA MET A 230 -17.53 12.17 4.55
C MET A 230 -17.72 10.69 4.85
N LEU A 231 -17.82 9.87 3.81
CA LEU A 231 -17.79 8.41 3.91
C LEU A 231 -16.43 7.92 3.40
N ILE A 232 -15.73 7.10 4.18
CA ILE A 232 -14.38 6.62 3.91
C ILE A 232 -14.41 5.11 3.67
N THR A 233 -13.96 4.70 2.49
CA THR A 233 -13.82 3.29 2.09
C THR A 233 -12.41 2.99 1.59
N GLU A 234 -12.09 1.72 1.41
CA GLU A 234 -10.86 1.32 0.73
C GLU A 234 -10.77 1.93 -0.69
N TYR A 235 -9.57 2.37 -1.07
CA TYR A 235 -9.31 2.81 -2.44
C TYR A 235 -8.93 1.63 -3.34
N LEU A 236 -9.76 1.37 -4.36
CA LEU A 236 -9.53 0.31 -5.34
C LEU A 236 -8.88 0.89 -6.59
N ARG A 237 -7.67 0.42 -6.90
CA ARG A 237 -6.79 1.03 -7.92
C ARG A 237 -7.18 0.67 -9.36
N GLY A 238 -7.97 -0.38 -9.54
CA GLY A 238 -8.36 -0.86 -10.87
C GLY A 238 -9.49 -0.06 -11.52
N GLY A 239 -10.06 0.92 -10.83
CA GLY A 239 -11.17 1.72 -11.34
C GLY A 239 -12.49 0.95 -11.36
N ASP A 240 -13.45 1.43 -12.16
CA ASP A 240 -14.77 0.81 -12.30
C ASP A 240 -14.90 -0.09 -13.54
N LEU A 241 -15.80 -1.07 -13.47
CA LEU A 241 -16.00 -2.06 -14.51
C LEU A 241 -16.51 -1.43 -15.82
N HIS A 242 -17.25 -0.32 -15.76
CA HIS A 242 -17.69 0.37 -16.98
C HIS A 242 -16.49 0.91 -17.76
N GLN A 243 -15.55 1.58 -17.09
CA GLN A 243 -14.33 2.08 -17.72
C GLN A 243 -13.46 0.93 -18.24
N CYS A 244 -13.30 -0.15 -17.45
CA CYS A 244 -12.56 -1.33 -17.87
C CYS A 244 -13.11 -1.94 -19.17
N LEU A 245 -14.43 -2.12 -19.27
CA LEU A 245 -15.09 -2.64 -20.48
C LEU A 245 -14.96 -1.68 -21.67
N LYS A 246 -14.95 -0.37 -21.42
CA LYS A 246 -14.77 0.64 -22.47
C LYS A 246 -13.34 0.65 -23.02
N GLU A 247 -12.34 0.48 -22.16
CA GLU A 247 -10.91 0.54 -22.54
C GLU A 247 -10.39 -0.78 -23.10
N LYS A 248 -10.72 -1.91 -22.44
CA LYS A 248 -10.23 -3.25 -22.83
C LYS A 248 -11.11 -3.93 -23.87
N GLY A 249 -12.35 -3.44 -24.07
CA GLY A 249 -13.33 -4.07 -24.95
C GLY A 249 -13.91 -5.36 -24.37
N ALA A 250 -14.18 -6.34 -25.24
CA ALA A 250 -14.78 -7.61 -24.83
C ALA A 250 -13.82 -8.39 -23.91
N LEU A 251 -14.34 -8.86 -22.77
CA LEU A 251 -13.59 -9.70 -21.84
C LEU A 251 -13.43 -11.12 -22.39
N SER A 252 -12.35 -11.79 -22.00
CA SER A 252 -12.22 -13.23 -22.24
C SER A 252 -13.35 -13.98 -21.50
N PRO A 253 -13.84 -15.13 -22.03
CA PRO A 253 -14.88 -15.91 -21.37
C PRO A 253 -14.50 -16.29 -19.92
N ALA A 254 -13.23 -16.64 -19.68
CA ALA A 254 -12.75 -16.98 -18.34
C ALA A 254 -12.81 -15.78 -17.37
N THR A 255 -12.36 -14.60 -17.81
CA THR A 255 -12.44 -13.36 -17.01
C THR A 255 -13.89 -12.98 -16.73
N ALA A 256 -14.77 -13.09 -17.73
CA ALA A 256 -16.19 -12.78 -17.57
C ALA A 256 -16.87 -13.68 -16.54
N VAL A 257 -16.56 -14.98 -16.53
CA VAL A 257 -17.07 -15.93 -15.51
C VAL A 257 -16.56 -15.59 -14.12
N ASN A 258 -15.26 -15.30 -13.97
CA ASN A 258 -14.69 -14.90 -12.67
C ASN A 258 -15.34 -13.61 -12.14
N PHE A 259 -15.55 -12.63 -13.01
CA PHE A 259 -16.23 -11.39 -12.66
C PHE A 259 -17.68 -11.62 -12.22
N ALA A 260 -18.41 -12.44 -12.96
CA ALA A 260 -19.78 -12.81 -12.61
C ALA A 260 -19.83 -13.52 -11.24
N LEU A 261 -18.88 -14.42 -10.95
CA LEU A 261 -18.78 -15.12 -9.67
C LEU A 261 -18.50 -14.17 -8.51
N ASP A 262 -17.58 -13.22 -8.67
CA ASP A 262 -17.27 -12.24 -7.63
C ASP A 262 -18.47 -11.34 -7.31
N ILE A 263 -19.17 -10.85 -8.34
CA ILE A 263 -20.40 -10.07 -8.17
C ILE A 263 -21.47 -10.93 -7.48
N ALA A 264 -21.66 -12.18 -7.92
CA ALA A 264 -22.65 -13.08 -7.34
C ALA A 264 -22.36 -13.39 -5.87
N ARG A 265 -21.10 -13.59 -5.48
CA ARG A 265 -20.69 -13.80 -4.08
C ARG A 265 -20.97 -12.57 -3.23
N GLY A 266 -20.65 -11.37 -3.73
CA GLY A 266 -20.98 -10.11 -3.06
C GLY A 266 -22.49 -9.94 -2.85
N MET A 267 -23.29 -10.17 -3.88
CA MET A 267 -24.75 -10.04 -3.80
C MET A 267 -25.38 -11.13 -2.92
N ALA A 268 -24.87 -12.35 -2.94
CA ALA A 268 -25.32 -13.43 -2.07
C ALA A 268 -25.07 -13.09 -0.59
N TYR A 269 -23.92 -12.48 -0.28
CA TYR A 269 -23.62 -12.00 1.06
C TYR A 269 -24.63 -10.93 1.53
N LEU A 270 -24.99 -9.96 0.67
CA LEU A 270 -25.96 -8.91 1.01
C LEU A 270 -27.37 -9.45 1.24
N HIS A 271 -27.78 -10.50 0.51
CA HIS A 271 -29.13 -11.04 0.56
C HIS A 271 -29.34 -12.10 1.65
N ASN A 272 -28.27 -12.55 2.32
CA ASN A 272 -28.38 -13.54 3.37
C ASN A 272 -28.79 -12.92 4.72
N GLU A 273 -29.50 -13.72 5.53
CA GLU A 273 -29.89 -13.41 6.91
C GLU A 273 -28.66 -13.01 7.77
N PRO A 274 -28.81 -12.12 8.78
CA PRO A 274 -30.06 -11.66 9.41
C PRO A 274 -30.60 -10.31 8.91
N ASN A 275 -29.98 -9.72 7.89
CA ASN A 275 -30.30 -8.39 7.40
C ASN A 275 -30.29 -8.41 5.88
N VAL A 276 -31.40 -8.80 5.25
CA VAL A 276 -31.51 -8.84 3.78
C VAL A 276 -31.38 -7.42 3.23
N ILE A 277 -30.23 -7.11 2.65
CA ILE A 277 -29.91 -5.80 2.08
C ILE A 277 -30.09 -5.85 0.58
N VAL A 278 -31.02 -5.06 0.06
CA VAL A 278 -31.19 -4.92 -1.39
C VAL A 278 -30.36 -3.73 -1.85
N HIS A 279 -29.38 -3.97 -2.74
CA HIS A 279 -28.46 -2.93 -3.23
C HIS A 279 -29.16 -1.81 -4.03
N ARG A 280 -30.15 -2.18 -4.86
CA ARG A 280 -30.99 -1.30 -5.72
C ARG A 280 -30.28 -0.47 -6.81
N ASP A 281 -28.96 -0.33 -6.77
CA ASP A 281 -28.17 0.38 -7.79
C ASP A 281 -26.99 -0.45 -8.33
N LEU A 282 -27.21 -1.74 -8.64
CA LEU A 282 -26.15 -2.57 -9.20
C LEU A 282 -25.97 -2.24 -10.69
N LYS A 283 -24.87 -1.56 -11.02
CA LYS A 283 -24.45 -1.19 -12.37
C LYS A 283 -22.93 -1.28 -12.52
N PRO A 284 -22.36 -1.39 -13.73
CA PRO A 284 -20.91 -1.54 -13.90
C PRO A 284 -20.06 -0.41 -13.28
N ARG A 285 -20.61 0.79 -13.09
CA ARG A 285 -19.91 1.90 -12.40
C ARG A 285 -19.76 1.68 -10.89
N ASN A 286 -20.62 0.85 -10.31
CA ASN A 286 -20.66 0.53 -8.89
C ASN A 286 -19.95 -0.80 -8.59
N VAL A 287 -19.28 -1.38 -9.59
CA VAL A 287 -18.45 -2.58 -9.46
C VAL A 287 -17.01 -2.16 -9.74
N LEU A 288 -16.15 -2.33 -8.75
CA LEU A 288 -14.79 -1.81 -8.74
C LEU A 288 -13.77 -2.95 -8.84
N LEU A 289 -12.70 -2.71 -9.59
CA LEU A 289 -11.59 -3.63 -9.75
C LEU A 289 -10.54 -3.40 -8.66
N VAL A 290 -10.12 -4.47 -7.99
CA VAL A 290 -9.11 -4.38 -6.93
C VAL A 290 -7.77 -3.85 -7.47
N ASN A 291 -7.37 -4.35 -8.64
CA ASN A 291 -6.12 -4.00 -9.31
C ASN A 291 -6.33 -3.83 -10.82
N THR A 292 -5.33 -3.27 -11.51
CA THR A 292 -5.34 -3.08 -12.98
C THR A 292 -5.29 -4.39 -13.75
N ASN A 293 -4.78 -5.45 -13.12
CA ASN A 293 -4.70 -6.80 -13.68
C ASN A 293 -6.08 -7.48 -13.76
N ALA A 294 -7.10 -6.89 -13.11
CA ALA A 294 -8.49 -7.29 -13.26
C ALA A 294 -8.76 -8.73 -12.77
N ASP A 295 -8.17 -9.10 -11.63
CA ASP A 295 -8.31 -10.46 -11.08
C ASP A 295 -9.56 -10.60 -10.19
N HIS A 296 -9.93 -9.52 -9.50
CA HIS A 296 -10.99 -9.53 -8.49
C HIS A 296 -11.87 -8.28 -8.53
N LEU A 297 -13.17 -8.48 -8.32
CA LEU A 297 -14.18 -7.42 -8.25
C LEU A 297 -14.76 -7.26 -6.84
N LYS A 298 -15.10 -6.01 -6.52
CA LYS A 298 -15.87 -5.65 -5.34
C LYS A 298 -17.07 -4.79 -5.73
N VAL A 299 -18.22 -5.06 -5.12
CA VAL A 299 -19.44 -4.25 -5.26
C VAL A 299 -19.40 -3.11 -4.26
N GLY A 300 -19.69 -1.89 -4.73
CA GLY A 300 -19.70 -0.66 -3.94
C GLY A 300 -20.89 0.25 -4.23
N ASP A 301 -20.88 1.43 -3.61
CA ASP A 301 -21.94 2.46 -3.67
C ASP A 301 -23.31 1.99 -3.19
N PHE A 302 -23.52 2.10 -1.87
CA PHE A 302 -24.71 1.64 -1.18
C PHE A 302 -25.70 2.77 -0.89
N GLY A 303 -25.52 3.96 -1.49
CA GLY A 303 -26.34 5.15 -1.21
C GLY A 303 -27.84 4.97 -1.47
N LEU A 304 -28.25 4.00 -2.28
CA LEU A 304 -29.65 3.65 -2.55
C LEU A 304 -30.09 2.33 -1.92
N SER A 305 -29.20 1.67 -1.16
CA SER A 305 -29.49 0.37 -0.55
C SER A 305 -30.49 0.50 0.59
N LYS A 306 -31.38 -0.49 0.73
CA LYS A 306 -32.34 -0.55 1.85
C LYS A 306 -32.34 -1.91 2.53
N LEU A 307 -32.45 -1.89 3.85
CA LEU A 307 -32.72 -3.06 4.66
C LEU A 307 -34.18 -3.51 4.50
N VAL A 308 -34.41 -4.78 4.21
CA VAL A 308 -35.73 -5.39 4.24
C VAL A 308 -35.85 -6.19 5.54
N ARG A 309 -36.76 -5.77 6.44
CA ARG A 309 -37.10 -6.55 7.63
C ARG A 309 -38.11 -7.62 7.21
N VAL A 310 -37.74 -8.89 7.31
CA VAL A 310 -38.67 -10.00 7.08
C VAL A 310 -39.62 -10.08 8.28
N GLN A 311 -40.78 -9.44 8.20
CA GLN A 311 -41.82 -9.55 9.24
C GLN A 311 -42.79 -10.71 8.96
N ASN A 312 -42.94 -11.12 7.71
CA ASN A 312 -43.72 -12.30 7.30
C ASN A 312 -43.01 -13.02 6.16
N SER A 313 -42.82 -14.33 6.27
CA SER A 313 -42.23 -15.20 5.24
C SER A 313 -43.02 -15.23 3.92
N HIS A 314 -44.25 -14.71 3.91
CA HIS A 314 -45.18 -14.76 2.78
C HIS A 314 -45.37 -13.42 2.05
N ASP A 315 -44.86 -12.30 2.56
CA ASP A 315 -44.88 -10.99 1.86
C ASP A 315 -43.61 -10.76 1.00
N ILE A 316 -42.67 -11.70 1.09
CA ILE A 316 -41.49 -11.76 0.23
C ILE A 316 -42.00 -12.11 -1.19
N TYR A 317 -41.61 -11.35 -2.21
CA TYR A 317 -41.89 -11.56 -3.65
C TYR A 317 -43.07 -10.86 -4.32
N LYS A 318 -43.72 -9.85 -3.72
CA LYS A 318 -44.42 -8.85 -4.56
C LYS A 318 -43.43 -7.79 -5.05
N MET A 319 -42.67 -8.17 -6.08
CA MET A 319 -41.95 -7.22 -6.93
C MET A 319 -42.98 -6.33 -7.62
N THR A 320 -42.99 -5.03 -7.30
CA THR A 320 -43.62 -4.04 -8.17
C THR A 320 -42.88 -4.08 -9.51
N GLY A 321 -43.63 -4.30 -10.59
CA GLY A 321 -43.16 -4.75 -11.91
C GLY A 321 -42.26 -3.79 -12.69
N GLU A 322 -41.51 -2.91 -12.03
CA GLU A 322 -40.59 -1.95 -12.66
C GLU A 322 -39.11 -2.19 -12.31
N THR A 323 -38.78 -3.06 -11.35
CA THR A 323 -37.37 -3.32 -10.96
C THR A 323 -37.02 -4.81 -10.95
N GLY A 324 -37.11 -5.43 -12.13
CA GLY A 324 -36.59 -6.77 -12.38
C GLY A 324 -35.06 -6.78 -12.44
N SER A 325 -34.37 -6.80 -11.30
CA SER A 325 -32.89 -6.79 -11.29
C SER A 325 -32.18 -7.90 -10.51
N CYS A 326 -32.87 -8.82 -9.81
CA CYS A 326 -32.14 -9.92 -9.13
C CYS A 326 -32.29 -11.30 -9.78
N MET A 327 -33.45 -11.63 -10.38
CA MET A 327 -33.55 -12.82 -11.24
C MET A 327 -33.22 -12.52 -12.70
N VAL A 328 -33.50 -11.30 -13.15
CA VAL A 328 -33.29 -10.92 -14.55
C VAL A 328 -31.81 -10.72 -14.85
N TYR A 329 -30.92 -10.36 -13.92
CA TYR A 329 -29.49 -10.32 -14.24
C TYR A 329 -28.86 -11.70 -14.28
N THR A 330 -29.23 -12.62 -13.39
CA THR A 330 -28.76 -14.01 -13.48
C THR A 330 -29.36 -14.69 -14.71
N LEU A 331 -30.68 -14.59 -14.95
CA LEU A 331 -31.27 -15.13 -16.19
C LEU A 331 -30.86 -14.36 -17.45
N ARG A 332 -30.70 -13.02 -17.46
CA ARG A 332 -30.25 -12.25 -18.65
C ARG A 332 -28.77 -12.41 -18.91
N LEU A 333 -27.89 -12.50 -17.92
CA LEU A 333 -26.49 -12.85 -18.19
C LEU A 333 -26.39 -14.27 -18.74
N PHE A 334 -27.25 -15.19 -18.29
CA PHE A 334 -27.34 -16.54 -18.87
C PHE A 334 -28.06 -16.59 -20.24
N THR A 335 -29.04 -15.72 -20.53
CA THR A 335 -29.76 -15.71 -21.83
C THR A 335 -29.13 -14.79 -22.89
N TYR A 336 -28.54 -13.66 -22.54
CA TYR A 336 -27.85 -12.76 -23.48
C TYR A 336 -26.47 -13.30 -23.89
N ASN A 337 -25.74 -14.02 -23.02
CA ASN A 337 -24.46 -14.59 -23.42
C ASN A 337 -24.58 -15.85 -24.30
N PHE A 338 -25.72 -16.54 -24.31
CA PHE A 338 -25.97 -17.58 -25.32
C PHE A 338 -26.37 -16.98 -26.68
N TYR A 339 -27.08 -15.85 -26.72
CA TYR A 339 -27.55 -15.24 -27.97
C TYR A 339 -26.52 -14.31 -28.65
N VAL A 340 -25.68 -13.61 -27.89
CA VAL A 340 -24.68 -12.68 -28.48
C VAL A 340 -23.43 -13.42 -28.96
N LEU A 341 -23.04 -14.54 -28.32
CA LEU A 341 -21.91 -15.34 -28.78
C LEU A 341 -22.21 -16.20 -30.03
N TYR A 342 -23.49 -16.45 -30.36
CA TYR A 342 -23.87 -17.18 -31.58
C TYR A 342 -24.13 -16.28 -32.80
N LYS A 343 -24.34 -14.97 -32.62
CA LYS A 343 -24.66 -14.06 -33.73
C LYS A 343 -23.43 -13.51 -34.48
N SER A 344 -22.22 -13.91 -34.08
CA SER A 344 -20.98 -13.51 -34.76
C SER A 344 -20.46 -14.54 -35.78
N SER A 345 -21.14 -15.68 -36.00
CA SER A 345 -20.64 -16.75 -36.90
C SER A 345 -21.60 -17.25 -37.98
N THR A 346 -22.75 -16.61 -38.21
CA THR A 346 -23.62 -16.95 -39.35
C THR A 346 -24.13 -15.69 -40.04
N SER A 347 -23.25 -15.09 -40.83
CA SER A 347 -23.63 -14.22 -41.94
C SER A 347 -22.86 -14.67 -43.17
N HIS A 348 -23.17 -15.87 -43.66
CA HIS A 348 -23.07 -16.26 -45.06
C HIS A 348 -23.88 -17.54 -45.28
N LEU A 349 -24.81 -17.45 -46.24
CA LEU A 349 -25.57 -18.47 -46.96
C LEU A 349 -27.10 -18.43 -46.73
N ILE A 350 -27.71 -17.77 -47.73
CA ILE A 350 -29.06 -17.90 -48.31
C ILE A 350 -30.22 -17.36 -47.48
#